data_AF-A0A959HWA1-F1
#
_entry.id   AF-A0A959HWA1-F1
#
_cell.length_a   1.000
_cell.length_b   1.000
_cell.length_c   1.000
_cell.angle_alpha   90.00
_cell.angle_beta   90.00
_cell.angle_gamma   90.00
#
_symmetry.space_group_name_H-M   'P 1'
#
loop_
_entity.id
_entity.type
_entity.pdbx_description
1 polymer ?
#
loop_
_entity_poly.entity_id
_entity_poly.type
_entity_poly.pdbx_seq_one_letter_code
_entity_poly.pdbx_strand_id
1 'polypeptide(L)' 'HPFTDQVSLEFSWPEAASLDLTIYDATGRRMLQRRIHTATGANNLSLETQNWPSGTYFIFAESPHFRAREVAIKQR' A
#
# COMPACT_ATOMS: atom_id res chain seq x y z
N HIS A 1 -15.83 -16.22 1.77
CA HIS A 1 -14.77 -15.76 0.86
C HIS A 1 -13.43 -16.12 1.50
N PRO A 2 -12.68 -17.11 0.98
CA PRO A 2 -11.41 -17.49 1.57
C PRO A 2 -10.41 -16.37 1.30
N PHE A 3 -9.68 -16.02 2.35
CA PHE A 3 -8.76 -14.90 2.49
C PHE A 3 -7.73 -14.89 1.36
N THR A 4 -7.73 -13.84 0.56
CA THR A 4 -6.66 -13.66 -0.39
C THR A 4 -5.45 -13.17 0.37
N ASP A 5 -4.33 -13.87 0.24
CA ASP A 5 -2.98 -13.46 0.63
C ASP A 5 -2.51 -12.19 -0.11
N GLN A 6 -3.43 -11.45 -0.69
CA GLN A 6 -3.25 -10.27 -1.50
C GLN A 6 -4.22 -9.19 -1.04
N VAL A 7 -3.68 -8.01 -0.79
CA VAL A 7 -4.44 -6.78 -0.60
C VAL A 7 -4.24 -5.94 -1.85
N SER A 8 -5.33 -5.54 -2.51
CA SER A 8 -5.30 -4.57 -3.61
C SER A 8 -5.51 -3.18 -3.06
N LEU A 9 -4.58 -2.28 -3.34
CA LEU A 9 -4.71 -0.85 -3.08
C LEU A 9 -5.06 -0.15 -4.39
N GLU A 10 -6.22 0.51 -4.42
CA GLU A 10 -6.65 1.34 -5.54
C GLU A 10 -6.48 2.80 -5.18
N PHE A 11 -5.80 3.56 -6.05
CA PHE A 11 -5.59 4.98 -5.83
C PHE A 11 -5.43 5.72 -7.16
N SER A 12 -5.78 7.00 -7.18
CA SER A 12 -5.60 7.85 -8.35
C SER A 12 -4.41 8.77 -8.15
N TRP A 13 -3.58 8.93 -9.18
CA TRP A 13 -2.42 9.83 -9.14
C TRP A 13 -2.51 10.91 -10.22
N PRO A 14 -2.12 12.17 -9.92
CA PRO A 14 -2.22 13.26 -10.89
C PRO A 14 -1.24 13.14 -12.07
N GLU A 15 -0.14 12.40 -11.93
CA GLU A 15 0.91 12.27 -12.93
C GLU A 15 1.62 10.91 -12.86
N ALA A 16 2.31 10.50 -13.92
CA ALA A 16 3.16 9.31 -13.85
C ALA A 16 4.43 9.64 -13.03
N ALA A 17 4.63 8.94 -11.90
CA ALA A 17 5.72 9.25 -10.98
C ALA A 17 6.32 7.99 -10.35
N SER A 18 7.53 8.13 -9.80
CA SER A 18 8.11 7.12 -8.91
C SER A 18 7.69 7.44 -7.48
N LEU A 19 7.06 6.50 -6.79
CA LEU A 19 6.60 6.64 -5.41
C LEU A 19 7.41 5.74 -4.48
N ASP A 20 7.79 6.28 -3.34
CA ASP A 20 8.27 5.49 -2.21
C ASP A 20 7.05 5.04 -1.40
N LEU A 21 6.75 3.74 -1.49
CA LEU A 21 5.67 3.09 -0.76
C LEU A 21 6.24 2.48 0.52
N THR A 22 5.68 2.88 1.67
CA THR A 22 6.02 2.31 2.97
C THR A 22 4.76 1.84 3.68
N ILE A 23 4.80 0.64 4.26
CA ILE A 23 3.67 0.05 4.97
C ILE A 23 4.08 -0.29 6.39
N TYR A 24 3.25 0.11 7.35
CA TYR A 24 3.42 -0.16 8.77
C TYR A 24 2.24 -0.97 9.31
N ASP A 25 2.49 -1.84 10.29
CA ASP A 25 1.42 -2.44 11.09
C ASP A 25 0.94 -1.48 12.20
N ALA A 26 -0.10 -1.91 12.93
CA ALA A 26 -0.69 -1.13 14.03
C ALA A 26 0.27 -0.79 15.18
N THR A 27 1.39 -1.51 15.29
CA THR A 27 2.44 -1.25 16.30
C THR A 27 3.49 -0.25 15.82
N GLY A 28 3.39 0.21 14.56
CA GLY A 28 4.38 1.05 13.92
C GLY A 28 5.57 0.27 13.36
N ARG A 29 5.50 -1.07 13.29
CA ARG A 29 6.55 -1.87 12.66
C ARG A 29 6.42 -1.78 11.15
N ARG A 30 7.53 -1.45 10.47
CA ARG A 30 7.58 -1.41 9.01
C ARG A 30 7.52 -2.81 8.43
N MET A 31 6.48 -3.07 7.64
CA MET A 31 6.20 -4.36 6.98
C MET A 31 6.74 -4.42 5.56
N LEU A 32 6.72 -3.28 4.86
CA LEU A 32 7.20 -3.17 3.48
C LEU A 32 7.77 -1.78 3.24
N GLN A 33 8.81 -1.71 2.41
CA GLN A 33 9.27 -0.48 1.79
C GLN A 33 9.72 -0.80 0.37
N ARG A 34 9.12 -0.17 -0.64
CA ARG A 34 9.52 -0.34 -2.05
C ARG A 34 9.25 0.90 -2.86
N ARG A 35 10.06 1.11 -3.90
CA ARG A 35 9.77 2.10 -4.92
C ARG A 35 8.86 1.48 -5.98
N ILE A 36 7.79 2.17 -6.33
CA ILE A 36 6.84 1.78 -7.38
C ILE A 36 6.75 2.88 -8.44
N HIS A 37 6.35 2.52 -9.66
CA HIS A 37 6.01 3.47 -10.69
C HIS A 37 4.50 3.53 -10.85
N THR A 38 3.95 4.73 -10.94
CA THR A 38 2.53 4.96 -11.16
C THR A 38 2.27 5.54 -12.54
N ALA A 39 1.07 5.31 -13.03
CA ALA A 39 0.52 6.01 -14.18
C ALA A 39 -0.34 7.20 -13.73
N THR A 40 -0.56 8.15 -14.63
CA THR A 40 -1.59 9.17 -14.46
C THR A 40 -2.97 8.50 -14.38
N GLY A 41 -3.79 8.92 -13.41
CA GLY A 41 -5.12 8.36 -13.16
C GLY A 41 -5.08 7.14 -12.24
N ALA A 42 -5.93 6.14 -12.51
CA ALA A 42 -6.13 5.00 -11.64
C ALA A 42 -4.94 4.03 -11.66
N ASN A 43 -4.48 3.64 -10.47
CA ASN A 43 -3.46 2.64 -10.24
C ASN A 43 -4.02 1.56 -9.32
N ASN A 44 -3.67 0.31 -9.60
CA ASN A 44 -3.97 -0.83 -8.73
C ASN A 44 -2.66 -1.50 -8.32
N LEU A 45 -2.45 -1.61 -7.01
CA LEU A 45 -1.27 -2.23 -6.45
C LEU A 45 -1.66 -3.47 -5.65
N SER A 46 -1.27 -4.64 -6.13
CA SER A 46 -1.36 -5.88 -5.36
C SER A 46 -0.16 -6.02 -4.40
N LEU A 47 -0.48 -6.31 -3.14
CA LEU A 47 0.47 -6.53 -2.06
C LEU A 47 0.35 -7.97 -1.58
N GLU A 48 1.43 -8.74 -1.65
CA GLU A 48 1.47 -10.07 -1.04
C GLU A 48 1.58 -9.95 0.48
N THR A 49 0.55 -10.43 1.18
CA THR A 49 0.38 -10.29 2.63
C THR A 49 0.26 -11.65 3.34
N GLN A 50 0.59 -12.77 2.67
CA GLN A 50 0.46 -14.13 3.24
C GLN A 50 1.07 -14.23 4.65
N ASN A 51 2.30 -13.73 4.80
CA ASN A 51 3.07 -13.80 6.04
C ASN A 51 2.78 -12.65 7.02
N TRP A 52 1.80 -11.80 6.72
CA TRP A 52 1.46 -10.66 7.58
C TRP A 52 0.41 -11.08 8.61
N PRO A 53 0.55 -10.69 9.89
CA PRO A 53 -0.51 -10.90 10.87
C PRO A 53 -1.84 -10.27 10.43
N SER A 54 -2.97 -10.74 10.94
CA SER A 54 -4.21 -9.97 10.78
C SER A 54 -4.17 -8.72 11.64
N GLY A 55 -4.78 -7.65 11.13
CA GLY A 55 -4.75 -6.35 11.79
C GLY A 55 -4.86 -5.19 10.80
N THR A 56 -4.68 -4.00 11.35
CA THR A 56 -4.67 -2.74 10.60
C THR A 56 -3.28 -2.44 10.08
N TYR A 57 -3.21 -2.03 8.83
CA TYR A 57 -2.00 -1.61 8.14
C TYR A 57 -2.15 -0.18 7.65
N PHE A 58 -1.11 0.61 7.82
CA PHE A 58 -1.02 1.98 7.36
C PHE A 58 -0.08 2.06 6.17
N ILE A 59 -0.61 2.53 5.04
CA ILE A 59 0.09 2.58 3.77
C ILE A 59 0.40 4.04 3.49
N PHE A 60 1.67 4.35 3.25
CA PHE A 60 2.17 5.67 2.92
C PHE A 60 2.79 5.63 1.53
N ALA A 61 2.37 6.53 0.66
CA ALA A 61 2.91 6.69 -0.68
C ALA A 61 3.42 8.12 -0.85
N GLU A 62 4.72 8.28 -1.11
CA GLU A 62 5.37 9.57 -1.17
C GLU A 62 6.11 9.78 -2.49
N SER A 63 6.00 10.99 -3.04
CA SER A 63 6.85 11.52 -4.11
C SER A 63 7.35 12.91 -3.70
N PRO A 64 8.29 13.52 -4.44
CA PRO A 64 8.72 14.90 -4.18
C PRO A 64 7.57 15.92 -4.19
N HIS A 65 6.48 15.64 -4.90
CA HIS A 65 5.39 16.60 -5.12
C HIS A 65 4.07 16.20 -4.44
N PHE A 66 3.96 14.98 -3.91
CA PHE A 66 2.69 14.47 -3.41
C PHE A 66 2.89 13.42 -2.30
N ARG A 67 1.93 13.37 -1.37
CA ARG A 67 1.86 12.33 -0.33
C ARG A 67 0.42 11.83 -0.19
N ALA A 68 0.26 10.52 -0.12
CA ALA A 68 -1.01 9.86 0.24
C ALA A 68 -0.82 8.91 1.41
N ARG A 69 -1.91 8.71 2.15
CA ARG A 69 -2.02 7.72 3.21
C ARG A 69 -3.32 6.96 3.07
N GLU A 70 -3.23 5.64 3.16
CA GLU A 70 -4.37 4.73 3.14
C GLU A 70 -4.33 3.76 4.32
N VAL A 71 -5.49 3.21 4.66
CA VAL A 71 -5.64 2.23 5.75
C VAL A 71 -6.23 0.95 5.18
N ALA A 72 -5.54 -0.17 5.39
CA ALA A 72 -6.01 -1.49 5.00
C ALA A 72 -6.23 -2.37 6.23
N ILE A 73 -7.24 -3.23 6.18
CA ILE A 73 -7.53 -4.19 7.25
C ILE A 73 -7.35 -5.59 6.67
N LYS A 74 -6.40 -6.35 7.22
CA LYS A 74 -6.26 -7.78 6.91
C LYS A 74 -7.05 -8.59 7.95
N GLN A 75 -7.97 -9.42 7.49
CA GLN A 75 -8.73 -10.35 8.34
C GLN A 75 -8.23 -11.80 8.16
N ARG A 76 -8.30 -12.57 9.26
CA ARG A 76 -8.07 -14.03 9.44
C ARG A 76 -9.00 -14.89 8.61
#